data_AF-A0A1H4PH06-F1
#
_entry.id   AF-A0A1H4PH06-F1
#
_cell.length_a   1.000
_cell.length_b   1.000
_cell.length_c   1.000
_cell.angle_alpha   90.00
_cell.angle_beta   90.00
_cell.angle_gamma   90.00
#
_symmetry.space_group_name_H-M   'P 1'
#
loop_
_entity.id
_entity.type
_entity.pdbx_description
1 polymer ?
#
loop_
_entity_poly.entity_id
_entity_poly.type
_entity_poly.pdbx_seq_one_letter_code
_entity_poly.pdbx_strand_id
1 'polypeptide(L)'
;MVRVPVPGQTVLKESVELPERRLRTTRLGLERDEVVAGDRDDGMGRAQRLPLVLGQVAAYLEDERVREGAIEAVLSQVTPDTKAVLAHSLGTVVAYEALHRLDGPLPLLVTFGSPLGLRSILKGRLRPLPMRSPAHLKRWVNVADGDDFIVATLRLRRLLPEDDAVLERTRRVRNRNFDPHGATEYLSRWETVEPLADLL
;
A
#
# COMPACT_ATOMS: atom_id res chain seq x y z
N MET A 1 25.08 -56.64 21.98
CA MET A 1 24.32 -56.46 20.73
C MET A 1 22.92 -57.05 20.91
N VAL A 2 21.97 -56.26 21.44
CA VAL A 2 20.51 -56.48 21.38
C VAL A 2 19.85 -55.12 21.66
N ARG A 3 19.00 -54.62 20.76
CA ARG A 3 17.82 -53.85 21.15
C ARG A 3 16.74 -53.94 20.06
N VAL A 4 15.56 -54.35 20.50
CA VAL A 4 14.29 -54.54 19.79
C VAL A 4 13.43 -53.25 19.94
N PRO A 5 12.21 -53.14 19.38
CA PRO A 5 11.73 -52.05 18.54
C PRO A 5 10.98 -50.92 19.29
N VAL A 6 10.60 -49.84 18.61
CA VAL A 6 9.76 -48.75 19.16
C VAL A 6 8.46 -48.64 18.34
N PRO A 7 7.27 -48.71 18.98
CA PRO A 7 5.98 -48.53 18.32
C PRO A 7 5.38 -47.12 18.54
N GLY A 8 4.67 -46.65 17.51
CA GLY A 8 3.43 -45.89 17.59
C GLY A 8 3.41 -44.54 18.34
N GLN A 9 3.37 -43.44 17.58
CA GLN A 9 2.49 -42.32 17.91
C GLN A 9 1.79 -41.79 16.66
N THR A 10 0.47 -41.89 16.75
CA THR A 10 -0.57 -41.28 15.92
C THR A 10 -0.46 -39.76 15.94
N VAL A 11 -0.43 -39.12 14.76
CA VAL A 11 -0.77 -37.70 14.64
C VAL A 11 -1.99 -37.60 13.73
N LEU A 12 -3.08 -37.13 14.33
CA LEU A 12 -4.36 -36.86 13.69
C LEU A 12 -4.17 -35.74 12.66
N LYS A 13 -4.51 -36.03 11.40
CA LYS A 13 -4.77 -35.02 10.37
C LYS A 13 -6.22 -34.57 10.54
N GLU A 14 -6.43 -33.37 11.08
CA GLU A 14 -7.69 -32.65 10.87
C GLU A 14 -7.47 -31.55 9.84
N SER A 15 -7.86 -31.88 8.62
CA SER A 15 -8.09 -30.94 7.53
C SER A 15 -9.46 -30.29 7.77
N VAL A 16 -9.49 -28.99 8.08
CA VAL A 16 -10.74 -28.22 8.09
C VAL A 16 -10.98 -27.69 6.69
N GLU A 17 -11.87 -28.36 5.96
CA GLU A 17 -12.42 -27.89 4.67
C GLU A 17 -13.42 -26.74 4.92
N LEU A 18 -13.20 -25.59 4.27
CA LEU A 18 -14.19 -24.51 4.17
C LEU A 18 -15.01 -24.70 2.88
N PRO A 19 -16.33 -24.46 2.89
CA PRO A 19 -17.20 -24.84 1.78
C PRO A 19 -17.07 -23.86 0.60
N GLU A 20 -16.61 -24.37 -0.55
CA GLU A 20 -16.63 -23.64 -1.82
C GLU A 20 -18.07 -23.46 -2.33
N ARG A 21 -18.52 -22.20 -2.42
CA ARG A 21 -19.76 -21.84 -3.12
C ARG A 21 -19.54 -21.95 -4.63
N ARG A 22 -20.08 -23.02 -5.20
CA ARG A 22 -20.13 -23.34 -6.62
C ARG A 22 -21.00 -22.33 -7.39
N LEU A 23 -20.37 -21.37 -8.08
CA LEU A 23 -21.03 -20.58 -9.13
C LEU A 23 -21.07 -21.41 -10.43
N ARG A 24 -22.29 -21.79 -10.85
CA ARG A 24 -22.52 -22.47 -12.14
C ARG A 24 -22.31 -21.47 -13.29
N THR A 25 -21.26 -21.66 -14.07
CA THR A 25 -21.14 -21.03 -15.40
C THR A 25 -21.47 -22.07 -16.45
N THR A 26 -22.57 -21.85 -17.17
CA THR A 26 -23.01 -22.64 -18.32
C THR A 26 -22.05 -22.39 -19.48
N ARG A 27 -21.30 -23.40 -19.94
CA ARG A 27 -20.56 -23.35 -21.21
C ARG A 27 -21.54 -23.59 -22.36
N LEU A 28 -21.86 -22.53 -23.11
CA LEU A 28 -22.24 -22.70 -24.53
C LEU A 28 -20.93 -22.78 -25.33
N GLY A 29 -20.79 -23.84 -26.12
CA GLY A 29 -19.66 -24.05 -27.01
C GLY A 29 -19.69 -23.09 -28.20
N LEU A 30 -18.52 -22.59 -28.59
CA LEU A 30 -18.25 -22.08 -29.93
C LEU A 30 -16.80 -22.44 -30.27
N GLU A 31 -16.70 -23.37 -31.22
CA GLU A 31 -15.79 -23.48 -32.36
C GLU A 31 -14.54 -22.58 -32.36
N ARG A 32 -13.41 -23.22 -32.68
CA ARG A 32 -12.13 -22.59 -32.96
C ARG A 32 -12.18 -21.85 -34.28
N ASP A 33 -11.77 -20.59 -34.28
CA ASP A 33 -11.14 -19.95 -35.44
C ASP A 33 -9.92 -19.15 -34.96
N GLU A 34 -8.77 -19.47 -35.55
CA GLU A 34 -7.53 -18.71 -35.41
C GLU A 34 -7.71 -17.29 -35.93
N VAL A 35 -7.55 -16.30 -35.06
CA VAL A 35 -7.40 -14.89 -35.47
C VAL A 35 -6.23 -14.28 -34.69
N VAL A 36 -5.17 -14.04 -35.46
CA VAL A 36 -4.04 -13.11 -35.30
C VAL A 36 -4.02 -12.29 -34.00
N ALA A 37 -2.94 -12.49 -33.23
CA ALA A 37 -2.59 -11.73 -32.04
C ALA A 37 -2.55 -10.22 -32.33
N GLY A 38 -3.56 -9.51 -31.83
CA GLY A 38 -3.56 -8.08 -31.62
C GLY A 38 -3.80 -7.83 -30.13
N ASP A 39 -2.80 -7.26 -29.47
CA ASP A 39 -2.78 -6.89 -28.05
C ASP A 39 -4.00 -6.01 -27.72
N ARG A 40 -4.98 -6.57 -27.00
CA ARG A 40 -6.16 -5.85 -26.52
C ARG A 40 -5.99 -5.64 -25.02
N ASP A 41 -6.11 -4.38 -24.63
CA ASP A 41 -6.05 -3.92 -23.25
C ASP A 41 -7.31 -4.34 -22.50
N ASP A 42 -7.17 -5.30 -21.59
CA ASP A 42 -8.27 -5.83 -20.79
C ASP A 42 -8.47 -4.95 -19.54
N GLY A 43 -9.29 -3.90 -19.65
CA GLY A 43 -9.70 -3.02 -18.53
C GLY A 43 -10.27 -3.74 -17.29
N MET A 44 -10.47 -5.06 -17.36
CA MET A 44 -10.96 -5.95 -16.30
C MET A 44 -9.97 -6.12 -15.13
N GLY A 45 -8.65 -6.05 -15.34
CA GLY A 45 -7.65 -6.24 -14.27
C GLY A 45 -7.49 -5.05 -13.33
N ARG A 46 -7.78 -3.84 -13.82
CA ARG A 46 -7.58 -2.55 -13.12
C ARG A 46 -8.66 -2.29 -12.06
N ALA A 47 -9.91 -2.68 -12.33
CA ALA A 47 -11.03 -2.51 -11.38
C ALA A 47 -11.01 -3.51 -10.21
N GLN A 48 -10.35 -4.67 -10.38
CA GLN A 48 -10.30 -5.72 -9.35
C GLN A 48 -9.40 -5.39 -8.16
N ARG A 49 -8.48 -4.42 -8.30
CA ARG A 49 -7.56 -4.03 -7.21
C ARG A 49 -8.15 -3.04 -6.22
N LEU A 50 -9.14 -2.24 -6.64
CA LEU A 50 -9.79 -1.26 -5.76
C LEU A 50 -10.44 -1.94 -4.53
N PRO A 51 -11.26 -3.00 -4.65
CA PRO A 51 -11.81 -3.69 -3.48
C PRO A 51 -10.74 -4.22 -2.53
N LEU A 52 -9.60 -4.70 -3.06
CA LEU A 52 -8.50 -5.23 -2.26
C LEU A 52 -7.81 -4.12 -1.47
N VAL A 53 -7.42 -3.02 -2.12
CA VAL A 53 -6.78 -1.86 -1.47
C VAL A 53 -7.72 -1.26 -0.42
N LEU A 54 -9.00 -1.09 -0.76
CA LEU A 54 -9.99 -0.57 0.19
C LEU A 54 -10.24 -1.52 1.36
N GLY A 55 -10.27 -2.83 1.11
CA GLY A 55 -10.41 -3.85 2.14
C GLY A 55 -9.23 -3.86 3.12
N GLN A 56 -8.00 -3.70 2.61
CA GLN A 56 -6.80 -3.57 3.45
C GLN A 56 -6.83 -2.31 4.31
N VAL A 57 -7.24 -1.17 3.74
CA VAL A 57 -7.42 0.09 4.49
C VAL A 57 -8.51 -0.06 5.55
N ALA A 58 -9.64 -0.69 5.21
CA ALA A 58 -10.71 -0.94 6.18
C ALA A 58 -10.22 -1.81 7.35
N ALA A 59 -9.57 -2.95 7.06
CA ALA A 59 -9.02 -3.83 8.08
C ALA A 59 -8.03 -3.10 9.00
N TYR A 60 -7.11 -2.31 8.44
CA TYR A 60 -6.18 -1.50 9.21
C TYR A 60 -6.87 -0.48 10.13
N LEU A 61 -7.98 0.11 9.71
CA LEU A 61 -8.67 1.14 10.49
C LEU A 61 -9.70 0.57 11.48
N GLU A 62 -10.14 -0.68 11.31
CA GLU A 62 -11.19 -1.33 12.11
C GLU A 62 -10.61 -2.24 13.19
N ASP A 63 -9.48 -2.89 12.91
CA ASP A 63 -8.82 -3.77 13.86
C ASP A 63 -7.59 -3.08 14.47
N GLU A 64 -7.71 -2.68 15.73
CA GLU A 64 -6.65 -2.02 16.47
C GLU A 64 -5.39 -2.90 16.60
N ARG A 65 -5.51 -4.24 16.68
CA ARG A 65 -4.34 -5.13 16.74
C ARG A 65 -3.59 -5.13 15.42
N VAL A 66 -4.31 -5.15 14.30
CA VAL A 66 -3.71 -5.04 12.96
C VAL A 66 -3.04 -3.67 12.81
N ARG A 67 -3.71 -2.61 13.26
CA ARG A 67 -3.18 -1.24 13.20
C ARG A 67 -1.88 -1.08 13.97
N GLU A 68 -1.89 -1.48 15.24
CA GLU A 68 -0.74 -1.37 16.14
C GLU A 68 0.42 -2.27 15.66
N GLY A 69 0.14 -3.51 15.27
CA GLY A 69 1.17 -4.40 14.73
C GLY A 69 1.82 -3.87 13.44
N ALA A 70 1.04 -3.24 12.55
CA ALA A 70 1.59 -2.61 11.34
C ALA A 70 2.43 -1.37 11.66
N ILE A 71 2.01 -0.56 12.65
CA ILE A 71 2.78 0.60 13.12
C ILE A 71 4.11 0.15 13.75
N GLU A 72 4.07 -0.84 14.63
CA GLU A 72 5.27 -1.42 15.25
C GLU A 72 6.22 -2.02 14.21
N ALA A 73 5.69 -2.71 13.20
CA ALA A 73 6.49 -3.24 12.10
C ALA A 73 7.28 -2.13 11.39
N VAL A 74 6.66 -0.97 11.10
CA VAL A 74 7.37 0.17 10.51
C VAL A 74 8.42 0.73 11.47
N LEU A 75 8.04 1.00 12.72
CA LEU A 75 8.95 1.58 13.72
C LEU A 75 10.18 0.70 13.96
N SER A 76 10.03 -0.63 13.95
CA SER A 76 11.13 -1.59 14.12
C SER A 76 12.19 -1.53 13.03
N GLN A 77 11.88 -0.98 11.86
CA GLN A 77 12.79 -0.87 10.72
C GLN A 77 13.46 0.50 10.63
N VAL A 78 12.98 1.50 11.39
CA VAL A 78 13.55 2.85 11.38
C VAL A 78 14.61 2.94 12.48
N THR A 79 15.85 3.20 12.06
CA THR A 79 16.99 3.40 12.96
C THR A 79 17.43 4.86 12.95
N PRO A 80 18.30 5.28 13.88
CA PRO A 80 18.87 6.64 13.85
C PRO A 80 19.62 6.98 12.55
N ASP A 81 20.09 5.99 11.81
CA ASP A 81 20.80 6.18 10.54
C ASP A 81 19.87 6.22 9.32
N THR A 82 18.57 5.89 9.49
CA THR A 82 17.59 5.92 8.39
C THR A 82 17.49 7.31 7.77
N LYS A 83 17.78 7.40 6.47
CA LYS A 83 17.72 8.67 5.72
C LYS A 83 16.36 8.93 5.09
N ALA A 84 15.65 7.87 4.70
CA ALA A 84 14.36 7.99 4.03
C ALA A 84 13.43 6.81 4.34
N VAL A 85 12.13 7.09 4.33
CA VAL A 85 11.07 6.07 4.28
C VAL A 85 10.32 6.24 2.97
N LEU A 86 10.19 5.15 2.20
CA LEU A 86 9.37 5.08 1.00
C LEU A 86 8.12 4.27 1.31
N ALA A 87 6.95 4.83 1.02
CA ALA A 87 5.68 4.21 1.34
C ALA A 87 4.72 4.23 0.14
N HIS A 88 4.00 3.12 -0.02
CA HIS A 88 3.10 2.88 -1.14
C HIS A 88 1.72 2.45 -0.65
N SER A 89 0.65 2.93 -1.30
CA SER A 89 -0.73 2.48 -1.03
C SER A 89 -1.08 2.51 0.46
N LEU A 90 -1.61 1.43 1.05
CA LEU A 90 -1.86 1.33 2.50
C LEU A 90 -0.62 1.68 3.34
N GLY A 91 0.57 1.28 2.90
CA GLY A 91 1.83 1.59 3.59
C GLY A 91 2.03 3.08 3.83
N THR A 92 1.45 3.97 3.00
CA THR A 92 1.51 5.42 3.25
C THR A 92 0.71 5.85 4.46
N VAL A 93 -0.42 5.19 4.74
CA VAL A 93 -1.23 5.42 5.95
C VAL A 93 -0.48 4.90 7.16
N VAL A 94 0.04 3.67 7.08
CA VAL A 94 0.81 3.07 8.18
C VAL A 94 2.05 3.90 8.52
N ALA A 95 2.84 4.29 7.50
CA ALA A 95 4.02 5.12 7.68
C ALA A 95 3.68 6.50 8.24
N TYR A 96 2.60 7.13 7.78
CA TYR A 96 2.14 8.41 8.33
C TYR A 96 1.87 8.31 9.84
N GLU A 97 1.16 7.28 10.29
CA GLU A 97 0.84 7.12 11.72
C GLU A 97 2.05 6.67 12.56
N ALA A 98 2.90 5.81 12.00
CA ALA A 98 4.12 5.36 12.65
C ALA A 98 5.09 6.51 12.86
N LEU A 99 5.32 7.35 11.85
CA LEU A 99 6.27 8.46 11.94
C LEU A 99 5.84 9.55 12.92
N HIS A 100 4.56 9.62 13.28
CA HIS A 100 4.09 10.47 14.39
C HIS A 100 4.51 9.96 15.77
N ARG A 101 4.91 8.70 15.88
CA ARG A 101 5.43 8.06 17.09
C ARG A 101 6.94 7.88 17.06
N LEU A 102 7.59 8.26 15.96
CA LEU A 102 9.03 8.14 15.83
C LEU A 102 9.69 9.19 16.72
N ASP A 103 10.56 8.73 17.62
CA ASP A 103 11.45 9.58 18.39
C ASP A 103 12.71 9.85 17.57
N GLY A 104 12.86 11.07 17.07
CA GLY A 104 14.07 11.52 16.38
C GLY A 104 13.89 11.86 14.90
N PRO A 105 14.89 12.55 14.33
CA PRO A 105 14.80 13.15 13.00
C PRO A 105 14.67 12.09 11.90
N LEU A 106 13.73 12.29 10.98
CA LEU A 106 13.70 11.59 9.70
C LEU A 106 13.90 12.63 8.58
N PRO A 107 14.96 12.52 7.75
CA PRO A 107 15.19 13.49 6.69
C PRO A 107 14.09 13.50 5.63
N LEU A 108 13.58 12.34 5.22
CA LEU A 108 12.66 12.25 4.10
C LEU A 108 11.59 11.16 4.25
N LEU A 109 10.36 11.51 3.90
CA LEU A 109 9.26 10.58 3.60
C LEU A 109 8.85 10.77 2.15
N VAL A 110 8.83 9.69 1.37
CA VAL A 110 8.26 9.66 0.03
C VAL A 110 7.02 8.78 0.04
N THR A 111 5.86 9.35 -0.28
CA THR A 111 4.60 8.61 -0.43
C THR A 111 4.17 8.58 -1.88
N PHE A 112 3.71 7.42 -2.38
CA PHE A 112 3.21 7.28 -3.74
C PHE A 112 2.05 6.29 -3.83
N GLY A 113 1.12 6.53 -4.76
CA GLY A 113 -0.15 5.82 -4.77
C GLY A 113 -0.91 5.96 -3.44
N SER A 114 -0.77 7.10 -2.75
CA SER A 114 -1.25 7.27 -1.38
C SER A 114 -2.76 7.53 -1.28
N PRO A 115 -3.53 6.70 -0.54
CA PRO A 115 -4.93 6.99 -0.24
C PRO A 115 -5.09 8.06 0.84
N LEU A 116 -4.04 8.69 1.40
CA LEU A 116 -4.15 9.66 2.52
C LEU A 116 -5.13 10.82 2.26
N GLY A 117 -5.34 11.19 0.99
CA GLY A 117 -6.35 12.20 0.65
C GLY A 117 -7.79 11.69 0.56
N LEU A 118 -8.04 10.38 0.67
CA LEU A 118 -9.31 9.71 0.40
C LEU A 118 -10.27 9.88 1.58
N ARG A 119 -10.95 11.03 1.60
CA ARG A 119 -11.84 11.41 2.71
C ARG A 119 -13.01 10.45 2.93
N SER A 120 -13.48 9.73 1.91
CA SER A 120 -14.59 8.78 2.05
C SER A 120 -14.29 7.66 3.04
N ILE A 121 -13.02 7.30 3.21
CA ILE A 121 -12.59 6.17 4.06
C ILE A 121 -11.77 6.66 5.26
N LEU A 122 -10.92 7.67 5.08
CA LEU A 122 -9.97 8.10 6.11
C LEU A 122 -10.45 9.26 6.99
N LYS A 123 -11.53 9.95 6.64
CA LYS A 123 -12.00 11.13 7.38
C LYS A 123 -12.30 10.79 8.84
N GLY A 124 -11.59 11.43 9.75
CA GLY A 124 -11.76 11.25 11.19
C GLY A 124 -11.21 9.95 11.76
N ARG A 125 -10.51 9.12 10.96
CA ARG A 125 -9.96 7.83 11.39
C ARG A 125 -8.43 7.80 11.50
N LEU A 126 -7.75 8.74 10.83
CA LEU A 126 -6.31 8.91 10.90
C LEU A 126 -5.85 9.44 12.26
N ARG A 127 -4.66 9.00 12.69
CA ARG A 127 -3.99 9.50 13.90
C ARG A 127 -2.65 10.15 13.53
N PRO A 128 -2.39 11.40 13.95
CA PRO A 128 -3.25 12.28 14.72
C PRO A 128 -4.38 12.91 13.89
N LEU A 129 -5.39 13.44 14.59
CA LEU A 129 -6.45 14.30 14.07
C LEU A 129 -6.41 15.66 14.83
N PRO A 130 -6.45 16.83 14.14
CA PRO A 130 -6.39 17.00 12.69
C PRO A 130 -5.07 16.49 12.12
N MET A 131 -5.10 16.17 10.81
CA MET A 131 -3.92 15.68 10.09
C MET A 131 -2.85 16.78 10.06
N ARG A 132 -1.59 16.40 10.27
CA ARG A 132 -0.43 17.31 10.29
C ARG A 132 0.81 16.53 9.89
N SER A 133 1.90 17.20 9.54
CA SER A 133 3.15 16.49 9.31
C SER A 133 3.76 15.97 10.62
N PRO A 134 4.44 14.80 10.61
CA PRO A 134 5.18 14.31 11.76
C PRO A 134 6.23 15.31 12.24
N ALA A 135 6.34 15.51 13.56
CA ALA A 135 7.14 16.59 14.14
C ALA A 135 8.63 16.54 13.78
N HIS A 136 9.18 15.34 13.62
CA HIS A 136 10.59 15.13 13.34
C HIS A 136 10.91 14.92 11.86
N LEU A 137 9.90 14.99 10.99
CA LEU A 137 10.07 14.85 9.55
C LEU A 137 10.55 16.17 8.95
N LYS A 138 11.65 16.14 8.17
CA LYS A 138 12.19 17.34 7.54
C LYS A 138 11.53 17.64 6.19
N ARG A 139 11.29 16.62 5.38
CA ARG A 139 10.68 16.74 4.05
C ARG A 139 9.70 15.62 3.80
N TRP A 140 8.56 15.96 3.23
CA TRP A 140 7.58 15.00 2.75
C TRP A 140 7.27 15.25 1.28
N VAL A 141 7.66 14.30 0.43
CA VAL A 141 7.33 14.28 -0.99
C VAL A 141 6.17 13.32 -1.23
N ASN A 142 5.08 13.82 -1.78
CA ASN A 142 3.98 12.99 -2.26
C ASN A 142 3.99 12.95 -3.79
N VAL A 143 3.93 11.75 -4.37
CA VAL A 143 3.89 11.50 -5.81
C VAL A 143 2.57 10.85 -6.18
N ALA A 144 1.90 11.38 -7.19
CA ALA A 144 0.62 10.87 -7.64
C ALA A 144 0.58 10.80 -9.17
N ASP A 145 0.08 9.69 -9.69
CA ASP A 145 -0.33 9.60 -11.08
C ASP A 145 -1.73 10.22 -11.25
N GLY A 146 -1.94 10.94 -12.36
CA GLY A 146 -3.25 11.44 -12.75
C GLY A 146 -4.21 10.33 -13.22
N ASP A 147 -3.66 9.22 -13.71
CA ASP A 147 -4.42 8.07 -14.22
C ASP A 147 -4.63 6.98 -13.16
N ASP A 148 -4.02 7.12 -11.98
CA ASP A 148 -4.27 6.24 -10.82
C ASP A 148 -5.60 6.62 -10.17
N PHE A 149 -6.66 5.89 -10.52
CA PHE A 149 -8.04 6.14 -10.06
C PHE A 149 -8.20 6.14 -8.53
N ILE A 150 -7.29 5.49 -7.79
CA ILE A 150 -7.30 5.51 -6.32
C ILE A 150 -6.99 6.93 -5.79
N VAL A 151 -6.13 7.68 -6.50
CA VAL A 151 -5.50 8.90 -5.96
C VAL A 151 -5.57 10.13 -6.85
N ALA A 152 -6.03 10.00 -8.10
CA ALA A 152 -5.99 11.05 -9.13
C ALA A 152 -6.54 12.40 -8.65
N THR A 153 -7.64 12.37 -7.89
CA THR A 153 -8.39 13.56 -7.44
C THR A 153 -8.01 14.05 -6.04
N LEU A 154 -7.14 13.32 -5.34
CA LEU A 154 -6.83 13.55 -3.94
C LEU A 154 -5.85 14.71 -3.78
N ARG A 155 -6.26 15.74 -3.03
CA ARG A 155 -5.43 16.90 -2.72
C ARG A 155 -4.96 16.84 -1.28
N LEU A 156 -3.90 16.07 -1.04
CA LEU A 156 -3.35 15.84 0.30
C LEU A 156 -3.09 17.15 1.05
N ARG A 157 -2.47 18.15 0.39
CA ARG A 157 -2.19 19.47 0.97
C ARG A 157 -3.41 20.14 1.63
N ARG A 158 -4.62 19.94 1.11
CA ARG A 158 -5.85 20.53 1.67
C ARG A 158 -6.28 19.93 3.01
N LEU A 159 -5.60 18.89 3.47
CA LEU A 159 -5.89 18.21 4.73
C LEU A 159 -4.91 18.60 5.85
N LEU A 160 -3.81 19.29 5.54
CA LEU A 160 -2.84 19.79 6.51
C LEU A 160 -3.12 21.26 6.84
N PRO A 161 -2.57 21.79 7.96
CA PRO A 161 -2.54 23.22 8.24
C PRO A 161 -1.90 24.02 7.10
N GLU A 162 -2.33 25.28 6.93
CA GLU A 162 -1.82 26.16 5.86
C GLU A 162 -0.32 26.46 6.02
N ASP A 163 0.15 26.55 7.26
CA ASP A 163 1.54 26.77 7.65
C ASP A 163 2.40 25.49 7.63
N ASP A 164 1.87 24.36 7.18
CA ASP A 164 2.66 23.15 6.98
C ASP A 164 3.68 23.36 5.85
N ALA A 165 4.95 23.42 6.24
CA ALA A 165 6.10 23.59 5.36
C ALA A 165 6.81 22.27 5.03
N VAL A 166 6.39 21.16 5.64
CA VAL A 166 7.05 19.85 5.50
C VAL A 166 6.54 19.12 4.26
N LEU A 167 5.23 19.17 3.99
CA LEU A 167 4.66 18.62 2.77
C LEU A 167 4.93 19.52 1.56
N GLU A 168 5.78 19.03 0.67
CA GLU A 168 6.04 19.63 -0.63
C GLU A 168 4.82 19.54 -1.56
N ARG A 169 4.82 20.36 -2.62
CA ARG A 169 3.80 20.27 -3.66
C ARG A 169 3.80 18.86 -4.25
N THR A 170 2.62 18.24 -4.30
CA THR A 170 2.47 16.89 -4.89
C THR A 170 3.01 16.86 -6.31
N ARG A 171 3.97 15.96 -6.53
CA ARG A 171 4.59 15.69 -7.82
C ARG A 171 3.65 14.82 -8.65
N ARG A 172 3.51 15.15 -9.93
CA ARG A 172 2.65 14.42 -10.85
C ARG A 172 3.50 13.60 -11.80
N VAL A 173 3.16 12.32 -11.92
CA VAL A 173 3.80 11.39 -12.86
C VAL A 173 2.76 10.84 -13.82
N ARG A 174 3.23 10.12 -14.85
CA ARG A 174 2.40 9.32 -15.74
C ARG A 174 3.01 7.93 -15.87
N ASN A 175 2.39 6.95 -15.24
CA ASN A 175 2.78 5.55 -15.34
C ASN A 175 2.28 4.98 -16.68
N ARG A 176 3.14 4.20 -17.36
CA ARG A 176 2.95 3.86 -18.78
C ARG A 176 2.20 2.55 -19.04
N ASN A 177 1.76 1.82 -18.00
CA ASN A 177 1.42 0.39 -18.08
C ASN A 177 0.06 -0.03 -17.47
N PHE A 178 -0.23 -1.33 -17.59
CA PHE A 178 -1.40 -2.07 -17.07
C PHE A 178 -1.61 -2.01 -15.54
N ASP A 179 -0.62 -1.54 -14.77
CA ASP A 179 -0.73 -1.36 -13.32
C ASP A 179 -0.28 0.05 -12.87
N PRO A 180 -1.09 1.10 -13.14
CA PRO A 180 -0.73 2.47 -12.77
C PRO A 180 -0.60 2.68 -11.26
N HIS A 181 -1.15 1.77 -10.45
CA HIS A 181 -1.04 1.80 -8.99
C HIS A 181 0.18 1.01 -8.48
N GLY A 182 0.88 0.25 -9.32
CA GLY A 182 1.99 -0.61 -8.91
C GLY A 182 3.17 0.19 -8.35
N ALA A 183 3.75 -0.27 -7.22
CA ALA A 183 4.89 0.41 -6.60
C ALA A 183 6.10 0.54 -7.56
N THR A 184 6.36 -0.50 -8.36
CA THR A 184 7.44 -0.54 -9.35
C THR A 184 7.29 0.53 -10.42
N GLU A 185 6.06 0.83 -10.85
CA GLU A 185 5.80 1.89 -11.81
C GLU A 185 6.17 3.26 -11.25
N TYR A 186 5.76 3.56 -10.01
CA TYR A 186 6.14 4.80 -9.34
C TYR A 186 7.65 4.91 -9.13
N LEU A 187 8.30 3.83 -8.68
CA LEU A 187 9.74 3.79 -8.45
C LEU A 187 10.57 3.93 -9.73
N SER A 188 9.99 3.63 -10.90
CA SER A 188 10.63 3.87 -12.20
C SER A 188 10.62 5.34 -12.64
N ARG A 189 9.91 6.22 -11.91
CA ARG A 189 9.79 7.64 -12.22
C ARG A 189 10.86 8.44 -11.48
N TRP A 190 11.55 9.30 -12.23
CA TRP A 190 12.56 10.19 -11.67
C TRP A 190 12.00 11.05 -10.54
N GLU A 191 10.76 11.54 -10.69
CA GLU A 191 10.08 12.38 -9.70
C GLU A 191 9.92 11.70 -8.33
N THR A 192 9.90 10.36 -8.30
CA THR A 192 9.82 9.55 -7.08
C THR A 192 11.17 9.33 -6.42
N VAL A 193 12.24 9.16 -7.20
CA VAL A 193 13.58 8.81 -6.69
C VAL A 193 14.51 10.02 -6.56
N GLU A 194 14.27 11.11 -7.28
CA GLU A 194 15.05 12.36 -7.20
C GLU A 194 15.23 12.90 -5.78
N PRO A 195 14.21 12.88 -4.88
CA PRO A 195 14.40 13.35 -3.52
C PRO A 195 15.45 12.57 -2.71
N LEU A 196 15.75 11.33 -3.13
CA LEU A 196 16.78 10.51 -2.48
C LEU A 196 18.18 10.94 -2.89
N ALA A 197 18.35 11.57 -4.05
CA ALA A 197 19.65 12.04 -4.53
C ALA A 197 20.24 13.12 -3.61
N ASP A 198 19.40 13.93 -2.95
CA ASP A 198 19.81 14.94 -1.98
C ASP A 198 20.37 14.36 -0.66
N LEU A 199 20.27 13.03 -0.48
CA LEU A 199 20.67 12.33 0.75
C LEU A 199 21.96 11.51 0.59
N LEU A 200 22.51 11.44 -0.62
CA LEU A 200 23.74 10.71 -0.99
C LEU A 200 24.94 11.66 -1.05
#